data_AF-A0A6L8EIU7-F1
#
_entry.id   AF-A0A6L8EIU7-F1
#
_cell.length_a   1.000
_cell.length_b   1.000
_cell.length_c   1.000
_cell.angle_alpha   90.00
_cell.angle_beta   90.00
_cell.angle_gamma   90.00
#
_symmetry.space_group_name_H-M   'P 1'
#
loop_
_entity.id
_entity.type
_entity.pdbx_description
1 polymer ?
#
loop_
_entity_poly.entity_id
_entity_poly.type
_entity_poly.pdbx_seq_one_letter_code
_entity_poly.pdbx_strand_id
1 'polypeptide(L)'
;MSEAIAFDTHRFVKRLTQTGFTEAQAEALADEQVHLLNSNLATKQNLLEFEGKLERKLAEVKADVLVLKWMVGLVIVVEILPLLTSLF
;
A
#
# COMPACT_ATOMS: atom_id res chain seq x y z
N MET A 1 11.73 -4.86 8.42
CA MET A 1 11.24 -6.24 8.24
C MET A 1 10.04 -6.40 9.15
N SER A 2 8.85 -6.61 8.61
CA SER A 2 7.67 -6.90 9.44
C SER A 2 7.88 -8.30 10.01
N GLU A 3 8.06 -8.40 11.32
CA GLU A 3 8.10 -9.68 12.01
C GLU A 3 6.73 -10.35 11.83
N ALA A 4 6.67 -11.41 11.02
CA ALA A 4 5.47 -12.22 10.93
C ALA A 4 5.31 -12.88 12.31
N ILE A 5 4.30 -12.45 13.06
CA ILE A 5 4.01 -13.02 14.38
C ILE A 5 3.57 -14.47 14.14
N ALA A 6 4.46 -15.42 14.36
CA ALA A 6 4.13 -16.84 14.34
C ALA A 6 3.24 -17.13 15.56
N PHE A 7 1.96 -17.37 15.32
CA PHE A 7 1.01 -17.72 16.38
C PHE A 7 1.04 -19.23 16.63
N ASP A 8 1.52 -19.63 17.81
CA ASP A 8 1.54 -21.03 18.24
C ASP A 8 0.21 -21.40 18.88
N THR A 9 -0.71 -21.92 18.05
CA THR A 9 -2.05 -22.37 18.45
C THR A 9 -1.97 -23.41 19.57
N HIS A 10 -1.03 -24.35 19.51
CA HIS A 10 -0.95 -25.43 20.50
C HIS A 10 -0.54 -24.89 21.89
N ARG A 11 0.47 -24.01 21.94
CA ARG A 11 0.90 -23.38 23.19
C ARG A 11 -0.14 -22.40 23.73
N PHE A 12 -0.96 -21.80 22.87
CA PHE A 12 -2.07 -20.94 23.26
C PHE A 12 -3.19 -21.74 23.92
N VAL A 13 -3.67 -22.80 23.24
CA VAL A 13 -4.70 -23.71 23.76
C VAL A 13 -4.28 -24.31 25.10
N LYS A 14 -3.06 -24.86 25.16
CA LYS A 14 -2.50 -25.45 26.39
C LYS A 14 -2.52 -24.48 27.58
N ARG A 15 -2.20 -23.20 27.35
CA ARG A 15 -2.21 -22.18 28.41
C ARG A 15 -3.62 -21.87 28.89
N LEU A 16 -4.58 -21.72 27.97
CA LEU A 16 -5.97 -21.46 28.33
C LEU A 16 -6.55 -22.62 29.14
N THR A 17 -6.31 -23.86 28.71
CA THR A 17 -6.76 -25.05 29.44
C THR A 17 -6.13 -25.14 30.84
N GLN A 18 -4.84 -24.82 30.99
CA GLN A 18 -4.18 -24.75 32.29
C GLN A 18 -4.79 -23.70 33.24
N THR A 19 -5.47 -22.69 32.70
CA THR A 19 -6.15 -21.64 33.48
C THR A 19 -7.63 -21.92 33.74
N GLY A 20 -8.13 -23.10 33.36
CA GLY A 20 -9.50 -23.54 33.66
C GLY A 20 -10.50 -23.40 32.51
N PHE A 21 -10.05 -23.03 31.30
CA PHE A 21 -10.90 -23.13 30.10
C PHE A 21 -11.05 -24.60 29.71
N THR A 22 -12.21 -24.96 29.14
CA THR A 22 -12.34 -26.26 28.48
C THR A 22 -11.53 -26.27 27.19
N GLU A 23 -11.11 -27.44 26.74
CA GLU A 23 -10.38 -27.60 25.47
C GLU A 23 -11.17 -26.98 24.29
N ALA A 24 -12.47 -27.27 24.20
CA ALA A 24 -13.34 -26.70 23.17
C ALA A 24 -13.39 -25.16 23.20
N GLN A 25 -13.40 -24.54 24.39
CA GLN A 25 -13.33 -23.07 24.50
C GLN A 25 -11.98 -22.55 24.04
N ALA A 26 -10.89 -23.20 24.47
CA ALA A 26 -9.53 -22.80 24.14
C ALA A 26 -9.26 -22.90 22.63
N GLU A 27 -9.73 -23.97 21.98
CA GLU A 27 -9.65 -24.15 20.53
C GLU A 27 -10.45 -23.09 19.78
N ALA A 28 -11.70 -22.82 20.19
CA ALA A 28 -12.53 -21.81 19.56
C ALA A 28 -11.91 -20.41 19.61
N LEU A 29 -11.31 -20.01 20.75
CA LEU A 29 -10.57 -18.75 20.83
C LEU A 29 -9.32 -18.75 19.96
N ALA A 30 -8.61 -19.88 19.86
CA ALA A 30 -7.39 -19.97 19.08
C ALA A 30 -7.68 -19.79 17.58
N ASP A 31 -8.74 -20.42 17.09
CA ASP A 31 -9.18 -20.30 15.69
C ASP A 31 -9.58 -18.87 15.32
N GLU A 32 -10.38 -18.21 16.17
CA GLU A 32 -10.75 -16.81 15.95
C GLU A 32 -9.52 -15.89 16.00
N GLN A 33 -8.57 -16.14 16.91
CA GLN A 33 -7.34 -15.37 16.99
C GLN A 33 -6.49 -15.50 15.71
N VAL A 34 -6.38 -16.72 15.15
CA VAL A 34 -5.71 -16.97 13.87
C VAL A 34 -6.43 -16.24 12.73
N HIS A 35 -7.76 -16.31 12.69
CA HIS A 35 -8.57 -15.62 11.69
C HIS A 35 -8.38 -14.09 11.73
N LEU A 36 -8.39 -13.49 12.92
CA LEU A 36 -8.15 -12.05 13.11
C LEU A 36 -6.72 -11.63 12.75
N LEU A 37 -5.71 -12.46 13.03
CA LEU A 37 -4.33 -12.18 12.64
C LEU A 37 -4.18 -12.22 11.10
N ASN A 38 -4.75 -13.24 10.45
CA ASN A 38 -4.69 -13.38 8.99
C ASN A 38 -5.43 -12.25 8.26
N SER A 39 -6.60 -11.83 8.76
CA SER A 39 -7.36 -10.72 8.15
C SER A 39 -6.63 -9.37 8.25
N ASN A 40 -5.96 -9.11 9.37
CA ASN A 40 -5.11 -7.91 9.53
C ASN A 40 -3.87 -7.95 8.61
N LEU A 41 -3.24 -9.11 8.43
CA LEU A 41 -2.11 -9.27 7.51
C LEU A 41 -2.52 -9.03 6.05
N ALA A 42 -3.69 -9.52 5.63
CA ALA A 42 -4.25 -9.24 4.31
C ALA A 42 -4.45 -7.73 4.09
N THR A 43 -4.94 -7.02 5.10
CA THR A 43 -5.11 -5.55 5.03
C THR A 43 -3.78 -4.82 4.83
N LYS A 44 -2.69 -5.27 5.49
CA LYS A 44 -1.35 -4.69 5.30
C LYS A 44 -0.79 -4.95 3.91
N GLN A 45 -0.96 -6.16 3.37
CA GLN A 45 -0.54 -6.47 2.00
C GLN A 45 -1.31 -5.61 0.98
N ASN A 46 -2.60 -5.43 1.18
CA ASN A 46 -3.42 -4.55 0.35
C ASN A 46 -2.93 -3.10 0.40
N LEU A 47 -2.48 -2.62 1.56
CA LEU A 47 -1.92 -1.27 1.71
C LEU A 47 -0.60 -1.12 0.92
N LEU A 48 0.31 -2.10 1.01
CA LEU A 48 1.55 -2.08 0.23
C LEU A 48 1.29 -2.11 -1.28
N GLU A 49 0.32 -2.90 -1.73
CA GLU A 49 -0.09 -2.92 -3.13
C GLU A 49 -0.69 -1.57 -3.55
N PHE A 50 -1.48 -0.95 -2.68
CA PHE A 50 -2.06 0.37 -2.91
C PHE A 50 -1.00 1.47 -3.00
N GLU A 51 -0.02 1.48 -2.10
CA GLU A 51 1.15 2.38 -2.15
C GLU A 51 1.90 2.22 -3.48
N GLY A 52 2.21 0.98 -3.89
CA GLY A 52 2.86 0.71 -5.17
C GLY A 52 2.04 1.17 -6.38
N LYS A 53 0.71 1.03 -6.35
CA LYS A 53 -0.19 1.56 -7.40
C LYS A 53 -0.17 3.09 -7.45
N LEU A 54 -0.16 3.75 -6.29
CA LEU A 54 -0.08 5.20 -6.21
C LEU A 54 1.25 5.73 -6.75
N GLU A 55 2.38 5.11 -6.38
CA GLU A 55 3.69 5.49 -6.88
C GLU A 55 3.78 5.39 -8.40
N ARG A 56 3.23 4.31 -8.98
CA ARG A 56 3.16 4.13 -10.44
C ARG A 56 2.32 5.21 -11.11
N LYS A 57 1.11 5.46 -10.62
CA LYS A 57 0.23 6.52 -11.16
C LYS A 57 0.86 7.90 -11.04
N LEU A 58 1.56 8.16 -9.94
CA LEU A 58 2.26 9.43 -9.74
C LEU A 58 3.47 9.56 -10.68
N ALA A 59 4.17 8.47 -10.99
CA ALA A 59 5.22 8.45 -12.00
C ALA A 59 4.67 8.70 -13.40
N GLU A 60 3.55 8.07 -13.77
CA GLU A 60 2.83 8.31 -15.04
C GLU A 60 2.45 9.78 -15.18
N VAL A 61 1.76 10.35 -14.18
CA VAL A 61 1.37 11.78 -14.18
C VAL A 61 2.59 12.70 -14.28
N LYS A 62 3.68 12.39 -13.58
CA LYS A 62 4.93 13.18 -13.67
C LYS A 62 5.51 13.14 -15.09
N ALA A 63 5.48 11.99 -15.75
CA ALA A 63 5.95 11.86 -17.12
C ALA A 63 5.09 12.70 -18.09
N ASP A 64 3.77 12.61 -17.97
CA ASP A 64 2.84 13.40 -18.79
C ASP A 64 3.04 14.91 -18.58
N VAL A 65 3.21 15.34 -17.32
CA VAL A 65 3.51 16.74 -17.00
C VAL A 65 4.86 17.19 -17.57
N LEU A 66 5.87 16.32 -17.56
CA LEU A 66 7.17 16.63 -18.17
C LEU A 66 7.02 16.85 -19.67
N VAL A 67 6.29 15.97 -20.36
CA VAL A 67 6.01 16.09 -21.79
C VAL A 67 5.24 17.39 -22.07
N LEU A 68 4.18 17.68 -21.30
CA LEU A 68 3.42 18.92 -21.41
C LEU A 68 4.31 20.16 -21.24
N LYS A 69 5.21 20.17 -20.26
CA LYS A 69 6.14 21.29 -20.04
C LYS A 69 7.03 21.53 -21.26
N TRP A 70 7.56 20.48 -21.88
CA TRP A 70 8.37 20.61 -23.10
C TRP A 70 7.56 21.08 -24.30
N MET A 71 6.34 20.56 -24.49
CA MET A 71 5.47 21.02 -25.56
C MET A 71 5.11 22.50 -25.41
N VAL A 72 4.75 22.95 -24.20
CA VAL A 72 4.48 24.37 -23.94
C VAL A 72 5.71 25.23 -24.24
N GLY A 73 6.89 24.80 -23.80
CA GLY A 73 8.15 25.49 -24.13
C GLY A 73 8.39 25.61 -25.63
N LEU A 74 8.13 24.54 -26.39
CA LEU A 74 8.28 24.53 -27.84
C LEU A 74 7.26 25.46 -28.52
N VAL A 75 6.00 25.44 -28.10
CA VAL A 75 4.96 26.36 -28.61
C VAL A 75 5.34 27.82 -28.37
N ILE A 76 5.87 28.16 -27.19
CA ILE A 76 6.34 29.53 -26.90
C ILE A 76 7.47 29.92 -27.87
N VAL A 77 8.43 29.02 -28.11
CA VAL A 77 9.57 29.29 -29.01
C VAL A 77 9.12 29.45 -30.47
N VAL A 78 8.17 28.64 -30.93
CA VAL A 78 7.72 28.63 -32.32
C VAL A 78 6.72 29.75 -32.62
N GLU A 79 5.75 29.98 -31.74
CA GLU A 79 4.62 30.88 -32.01
C GLU A 79 4.82 32.27 -31.38
N ILE A 80 5.28 32.31 -30.12
CA ILE A 80 5.23 33.55 -29.31
C ILE A 80 6.50 34.39 -29.49
N LEU A 81 7.69 33.76 -29.46
CA LEU A 81 8.95 34.48 -29.59
C LEU A 81 9.08 35.25 -30.92
N PRO A 82 8.75 34.69 -32.10
CA PRO A 82 8.88 35.42 -33.37
C PRO A 82 7.97 36.64 -33.44
N LEU A 83 6.74 36.51 -32.95
CA LEU A 83 5.78 37.63 -32.89
C LEU A 83 6.32 38.76 -32.00
N LEU A 84 6.89 38.45 -30.84
CA LEU A 84 7.52 39.44 -29.96
C LEU A 84 8.69 40.16 -30.66
N THR A 85 9.57 39.43 -31.36
CA THR A 85 10.70 40.04 -32.08
C THR A 85 10.28 40.90 -33.26
N SER A 86 9.10 40.69 -33.82
CA SER A 86 8.58 41.52 -34.93
C SER A 86 7.93 42.83 -34.46
N LEU A 87 7.70 42.97 -33.14
CA LEU A 87 7.00 44.11 -32.54
C LEU A 87 7.95 45.21 -32.01
N PHE A 88 9.26 44.95 -31.95
CA PHE A 88 10.33 45.85 -31.51
C PHE A 88 11.33 46.07 -32.65
#